data_AF-A0A3B9LVG4-F1
#
_entry.id   AF-A0A3B9LVG4-F1
#
_cell.length_a   1.000
_cell.length_b   1.000
_cell.length_c   1.000
_cell.angle_alpha   90.00
_cell.angle_beta   90.00
_cell.angle_gamma   90.00
#
_symmetry.space_group_name_H-M   'P 1'
#
loop_
_entity.id
_entity.type
_entity.pdbx_description
1 polymer ?
#
loop_
_entity_poly.entity_id
_entity_poly.type
_entity_poly.pdbx_seq_one_letter_code
_entity_poly.pdbx_strand_id
1 'polypeptide(L)'
;KMDEVLKEFRARFIGKVSPVHFFWGSFDMAVTRFSGKPAPERPGADLITREAYSHEVISHGFWPGNKDMEAAFYSYTTPEPAGLANVVGQGKIRPAKAFYSSEMKEFFLLYDDVRTSDSPETTLMDFCQTTYEA
;
A
#
# COMPACT_ATOMS: atom_id res chain seq x y z
N LYS A 1 -8.44 3.10 15.16
CA LYS A 1 -7.17 2.35 15.16
C LYS A 1 -6.49 2.34 13.80
N MET A 2 -7.05 1.74 12.74
CA MET A 2 -6.42 1.76 11.40
C MET A 2 -6.07 3.18 10.91
N ASP A 3 -7.02 4.11 10.97
CA ASP A 3 -6.82 5.51 10.59
C ASP A 3 -5.66 6.17 11.36
N GLU A 4 -5.52 5.88 12.66
CA GLU A 4 -4.45 6.42 13.51
C GLU A 4 -3.08 5.90 13.07
N VAL A 5 -2.97 4.60 12.78
CA VAL A 5 -1.73 3.99 12.28
C VAL A 5 -1.33 4.57 10.93
N LEU A 6 -2.28 4.72 9.99
CA LEU A 6 -2.00 5.33 8.69
C LEU A 6 -1.60 6.81 8.82
N LYS A 7 -2.20 7.56 9.75
CA LYS A 7 -1.81 8.95 10.06
C LYS A 7 -0.42 9.03 10.68
N GLU A 8 -0.07 8.12 11.56
CA GLU A 8 1.29 8.05 12.13
C GLU A 8 2.30 7.69 11.04
N PHE A 9 2.02 6.67 10.22
CA PHE A 9 2.88 6.29 9.10
C PHE A 9 3.08 7.47 8.14
N ARG A 10 2.00 8.19 7.82
CA ARG A 10 2.06 9.43 7.04
C ARG A 10 3.02 10.45 7.65
N ALA A 11 2.95 10.66 8.96
CA ALA A 11 3.73 11.69 9.67
C ALA A 11 5.25 11.40 9.70
N ARG A 12 5.67 10.14 9.51
CA ARG A 12 7.08 9.75 9.44
C ARG A 12 7.78 10.13 8.13
N PHE A 13 7.06 10.64 7.13
CA PHE A 13 7.60 10.96 5.82
C PHE A 13 7.77 12.47 5.61
N ILE A 14 8.94 12.85 5.09
CA ILE A 14 9.25 14.24 4.70
C ILE A 14 9.12 14.32 3.17
N GLY A 15 8.02 14.89 2.68
CA GLY A 15 7.76 15.06 1.25
C GLY A 15 6.27 15.24 0.95
N LYS A 16 5.91 15.19 -0.34
CA LYS A 16 4.51 15.25 -0.75
C LYS A 16 3.80 13.94 -0.39
N VAL A 17 2.73 14.05 0.39
CA VAL A 17 1.94 12.90 0.85
C VAL A 17 0.47 13.31 1.00
N SER A 18 -0.45 12.46 0.55
CA SER A 18 -1.89 12.70 0.70
C SER A 18 -2.29 12.68 2.18
N PRO A 19 -3.42 13.29 2.56
CA PRO A 19 -4.15 12.84 3.75
C PRO A 19 -4.46 11.34 3.69
N VAL A 20 -4.85 10.76 4.82
CA VAL A 20 -5.51 9.46 4.80
C VAL A 20 -6.92 9.68 4.24
N HIS A 21 -7.18 9.16 3.05
CA HIS A 21 -8.46 9.30 2.37
C HIS A 21 -9.35 8.09 2.63
N PHE A 22 -10.66 8.33 2.58
CA PHE A 22 -11.68 7.29 2.47
C PHE A 22 -12.39 7.46 1.13
N PHE A 23 -12.42 6.41 0.33
CA PHE A 23 -13.02 6.41 -1.00
C PHE A 23 -14.38 5.72 -0.97
N TRP A 24 -15.45 6.50 -1.14
CA TRP A 24 -16.83 6.01 -1.05
C TRP A 24 -17.23 5.00 -2.14
N GLY A 25 -16.56 5.00 -3.29
CA GLY A 25 -16.89 4.10 -4.40
C GLY A 25 -16.51 2.64 -4.13
N SER A 26 -15.33 2.43 -3.56
CA SER A 26 -14.74 1.12 -3.29
C SER A 26 -14.66 0.78 -1.80
N PHE A 27 -15.05 1.71 -0.93
CA PHE A 27 -14.99 1.59 0.53
C PHE A 27 -13.57 1.32 1.07
N ASP A 28 -12.56 1.78 0.36
CA ASP A 28 -11.16 1.65 0.76
C ASP A 28 -10.65 2.91 1.46
N MET A 29 -9.58 2.72 2.22
CA MET A 29 -8.79 3.81 2.77
C MET A 29 -7.40 3.78 2.17
N ALA A 30 -6.81 4.94 1.88
CA ALA A 30 -5.45 5.00 1.36
C ALA A 30 -4.68 6.24 1.83
N VAL A 31 -3.36 6.08 1.90
CA VAL A 31 -2.39 7.16 2.02
C VAL A 31 -1.29 6.94 0.99
N THR A 32 -0.98 7.99 0.23
CA THR A 32 -0.07 7.90 -0.91
C THR A 32 1.07 8.89 -0.75
N ARG A 33 2.31 8.39 -0.84
CA ARG A 33 3.54 9.19 -0.90
C ARG A 33 3.99 9.33 -2.35
N PHE A 34 4.60 10.47 -2.67
CA PHE A 34 5.03 10.81 -4.02
C PHE A 34 6.54 11.03 -4.06
N SER A 35 7.23 10.44 -5.04
CA SER A 35 8.67 10.66 -5.21
C SER A 35 9.00 12.03 -5.81
N GLY A 36 8.02 12.63 -6.50
CA GLY A 36 8.18 13.87 -7.25
C GLY A 36 8.72 13.68 -8.67
N LYS A 37 9.13 12.46 -9.05
CA LYS A 37 9.52 12.15 -10.43
C LYS A 37 8.29 11.87 -11.29
N PRO A 38 8.28 12.25 -12.58
CA PRO A 38 7.24 11.82 -13.52
C PRO A 38 7.23 10.29 -13.65
N ALA A 39 6.05 9.69 -13.66
CA ALA A 39 5.89 8.29 -13.98
C ALA A 39 5.79 8.09 -15.51
N PRO A 40 6.15 6.90 -16.04
CA PRO A 40 5.87 6.57 -17.43
C PRO A 40 4.38 6.72 -17.75
N GLU A 41 4.07 7.13 -18.97
CA GLU A 41 2.69 7.19 -19.44
C GLU A 41 2.03 5.81 -19.33
N ARG A 42 0.76 5.77 -18.92
CA ARG A 42 -0.08 4.57 -18.91
C ARG A 42 -0.94 4.55 -20.18
N PRO A 43 -0.59 3.76 -21.21
CA PRO A 43 -1.32 3.76 -22.47
C PRO A 43 -2.77 3.34 -22.26
N GLY A 44 -3.71 4.10 -22.84
CA GLY A 44 -5.14 3.81 -22.73
C GLY A 44 -5.79 4.19 -21.39
N ALA A 45 -5.04 4.80 -20.46
CA ALA A 45 -5.63 5.35 -19.24
C ALA A 45 -6.58 6.50 -19.57
N ASP A 46 -7.72 6.56 -18.88
CA ASP A 46 -8.61 7.71 -18.95
C ASP A 46 -7.95 8.96 -18.34
N LEU A 47 -8.58 10.13 -18.53
CA LEU A 47 -8.01 11.40 -18.11
C LEU A 47 -7.76 11.48 -16.59
N ILE A 48 -8.61 10.86 -15.78
CA ILE A 48 -8.49 10.87 -14.32
C ILE A 48 -7.33 9.96 -13.90
N THR A 49 -7.30 8.74 -14.43
CA THR A 49 -6.22 7.78 -14.12
C THR A 49 -4.85 8.32 -14.57
N ARG A 50 -4.77 8.95 -15.74
CA ARG A 50 -3.52 9.55 -16.25
C ARG A 50 -3.00 10.65 -15.32
N GLU A 51 -3.88 11.51 -14.81
CA GLU A 51 -3.47 12.58 -13.89
C GLU A 51 -3.12 12.02 -12.50
N ALA A 52 -3.92 11.10 -11.98
CA ALA A 52 -3.72 10.48 -10.67
C ALA A 52 -2.37 9.73 -10.57
N TYR A 53 -1.89 9.17 -11.69
CA TYR A 53 -0.62 8.45 -11.80
C TYR A 53 0.40 9.16 -12.69
N SER A 54 0.33 10.50 -12.78
CA SER A 54 1.30 11.30 -13.56
C SER A 54 2.71 11.31 -12.96
N HIS A 55 2.84 11.02 -11.66
CA HIS A 55 4.10 10.97 -10.92
C HIS A 55 4.25 9.62 -10.24
N GLU A 56 5.49 9.25 -9.92
CA GLU A 56 5.74 8.00 -9.20
C GLU A 56 5.13 8.07 -7.79
N VAL A 57 4.45 7.00 -7.41
CA VAL A 57 3.74 6.88 -6.13
C VAL A 57 4.04 5.55 -5.46
N ILE A 58 3.99 5.57 -4.14
CA ILE A 58 3.73 4.38 -3.33
C ILE A 58 2.50 4.65 -2.48
N SER A 59 1.56 3.72 -2.50
CA SER A 59 0.28 3.83 -1.81
C SER A 59 0.10 2.67 -0.85
N HIS A 60 -0.37 2.99 0.35
CA HIS A 60 -0.72 2.04 1.40
C HIS A 60 -2.17 2.22 1.77
N GLY A 61 -2.88 1.14 1.97
CA GLY A 61 -4.30 1.24 2.26
C GLY A 61 -4.94 -0.02 2.81
N PHE A 62 -6.24 0.06 2.99
CA PHE A 62 -7.12 -1.04 3.32
C PHE A 62 -8.19 -1.13 2.23
N TRP A 63 -8.43 -2.34 1.76
CA TRP A 63 -9.51 -2.66 0.84
C TRP A 63 -10.40 -3.73 1.48
N PRO A 64 -11.74 -3.58 1.47
CA PRO A 64 -12.67 -4.55 2.06
C PRO A 64 -12.70 -5.91 1.37
N GLY A 65 -11.96 -6.08 0.27
CA GLY A 65 -11.96 -7.29 -0.51
C GLY A 65 -13.14 -7.37 -1.48
N ASN A 66 -13.34 -8.55 -2.05
CA ASN A 66 -14.46 -8.89 -2.91
C ASN A 66 -14.79 -10.39 -2.76
N LYS A 67 -15.50 -10.97 -3.73
CA LYS A 67 -15.87 -12.40 -3.72
C LYS A 67 -14.66 -13.36 -3.81
N ASP A 68 -13.54 -12.89 -4.34
CA ASP A 68 -12.36 -13.71 -4.66
C ASP A 68 -11.21 -13.46 -3.67
N MET A 69 -11.25 -12.35 -2.92
CA MET A 69 -10.21 -11.97 -1.97
C MET A 69 -10.81 -11.36 -0.71
N GLU A 70 -10.32 -11.82 0.44
CA GLU A 70 -10.68 -11.29 1.75
C GLU A 70 -10.21 -9.82 1.93
N ALA A 71 -10.79 -9.14 2.91
CA ALA A 71 -10.36 -7.80 3.29
C ALA A 71 -8.86 -7.80 3.63
N ALA A 72 -8.13 -6.81 3.12
CA ALA A 72 -6.69 -6.77 3.23
C ALA A 72 -6.16 -5.34 3.30
N PHE A 73 -5.02 -5.21 3.97
CA PHE A 73 -4.12 -4.10 3.79
C PHE A 73 -3.25 -4.33 2.57
N TYR A 74 -2.96 -3.27 1.83
CA TYR A 74 -2.18 -3.35 0.60
C TYR A 74 -1.06 -2.32 0.58
N SER A 75 -0.03 -2.61 -0.21
CA SER A 75 1.01 -1.65 -0.61
C SER A 75 1.40 -1.89 -2.05
N TYR A 76 1.31 -0.85 -2.88
CA TYR A 76 1.78 -0.90 -4.26
C TYR A 76 2.61 0.33 -4.61
N THR A 77 3.50 0.16 -5.58
CA THR A 77 4.31 1.25 -6.13
C THR A 77 4.08 1.35 -7.63
N THR A 78 3.93 2.57 -8.13
CA THR A 78 3.81 2.86 -9.55
C THR A 78 4.88 3.87 -9.94
N PRO A 79 5.78 3.54 -10.90
CA PRO A 79 5.98 2.20 -11.45
C PRO A 79 6.53 1.22 -10.39
N GLU A 80 6.33 -0.08 -10.59
CA GLU A 80 6.89 -1.12 -9.74
C GLU A 80 8.44 -1.07 -9.79
N PRO A 81 9.14 -0.95 -8.65
CA PRO A 81 10.59 -1.03 -8.58
C PRO A 81 11.14 -2.36 -9.14
N ALA A 82 12.26 -2.28 -9.85
CA ALA A 82 12.91 -3.47 -10.38
C ALA A 82 13.35 -4.41 -9.24
N GLY A 83 12.91 -5.68 -9.32
CA GLY A 83 13.27 -6.70 -8.34
C GLY A 83 12.43 -6.70 -7.07
N LEU A 84 11.34 -5.92 -7.00
CA LEU A 84 10.44 -5.90 -5.84
C LEU A 84 9.93 -7.29 -5.47
N ALA A 85 9.53 -8.09 -6.46
CA ALA A 85 9.10 -9.48 -6.24
C ALA A 85 10.17 -10.37 -5.57
N ASN A 86 11.46 -10.04 -5.71
CA ASN A 86 12.57 -10.83 -5.17
C ASN A 86 12.82 -10.57 -3.67
N VAL A 87 12.25 -9.50 -3.09
CA VAL A 87 12.44 -9.18 -1.66
C VAL A 87 11.56 -10.05 -0.76
N VAL A 88 10.55 -10.71 -1.33
CA VAL A 88 9.64 -11.64 -0.66
C VAL A 88 10.42 -12.88 -0.22
N GLY A 89 10.27 -13.29 1.04
CA GLY A 89 10.98 -14.45 1.60
C GLY A 89 12.41 -14.17 2.09
N GLN A 90 12.95 -12.95 1.90
CA GLN A 90 14.25 -12.56 2.46
C GLN A 90 14.16 -12.08 3.94
N GLY A 91 13.00 -12.24 4.58
CA GLY A 91 12.74 -11.75 5.95
C GLY A 91 12.69 -10.21 6.08
N LYS A 92 12.67 -9.49 4.96
CA LYS A 92 12.64 -8.02 4.93
C LYS A 92 11.25 -7.45 5.17
N ILE A 93 10.24 -8.08 4.60
CA ILE A 93 8.84 -7.69 4.79
C ILE A 93 8.31 -8.28 6.09
N ARG A 94 7.66 -7.44 6.90
CA ARG A 94 6.99 -7.82 8.14
C ARG A 94 5.52 -7.37 8.09
N PRO A 95 4.60 -8.04 8.81
CA PRO A 95 4.79 -9.31 9.50
C PRO A 95 5.07 -10.45 8.50
N ALA A 96 5.56 -11.60 8.97
CA ALA A 96 5.88 -12.75 8.10
C ALA A 96 4.66 -13.28 7.31
N LYS A 97 3.44 -12.93 7.74
CA LYS A 97 2.19 -13.27 7.05
C LYS A 97 1.91 -12.38 5.82
N ALA A 98 2.59 -11.25 5.68
CA ALA A 98 2.46 -10.42 4.49
C ALA A 98 3.05 -11.15 3.27
N PHE A 99 2.40 -11.00 2.12
CA PHE A 99 2.79 -11.67 0.88
C PHE A 99 2.71 -10.71 -0.32
N TYR A 100 3.37 -11.06 -1.42
CA TYR A 100 3.31 -10.31 -2.67
C TYR A 100 2.47 -11.07 -3.68
N SER A 101 1.54 -10.37 -4.34
CA SER A 101 0.83 -10.90 -5.50
C SER A 101 1.56 -10.51 -6.76
N SER A 102 2.19 -11.47 -7.45
CA SER A 102 2.82 -11.22 -8.75
C SER A 102 1.82 -10.84 -9.85
N GLU A 103 0.56 -11.25 -9.70
CA GLU A 103 -0.53 -10.91 -10.62
C GLU A 103 -0.93 -9.44 -10.48
N MET A 104 -1.16 -8.99 -9.24
CA MET A 104 -1.58 -7.61 -8.97
C MET A 104 -0.40 -6.63 -8.85
N LYS A 105 0.82 -7.14 -8.64
CA LYS A 105 2.06 -6.37 -8.39
C LYS A 105 1.99 -5.53 -7.11
N GLU A 106 1.41 -6.11 -6.06
CA GLU A 106 1.20 -5.44 -4.77
C GLU A 106 1.52 -6.39 -3.61
N PHE A 107 1.92 -5.82 -2.48
CA PHE A 107 1.94 -6.54 -1.20
C PHE A 107 0.58 -6.52 -0.55
N PHE A 108 0.24 -7.61 0.12
CA PHE A 108 -0.97 -7.76 0.90
C PHE A 108 -0.67 -8.28 2.30
N LEU A 109 -1.50 -7.85 3.25
CA LEU A 109 -1.60 -8.39 4.59
C LEU A 109 -3.08 -8.50 4.92
N LEU A 110 -3.58 -9.72 5.16
CA LEU A 110 -5.01 -9.93 5.40
C LEU A 110 -5.47 -9.20 6.67
N TYR A 111 -6.67 -8.65 6.61
CA TYR A 111 -7.27 -7.94 7.74
C TYR A 111 -7.35 -8.83 8.99
N ASP A 112 -7.71 -10.10 8.81
CA ASP A 112 -7.83 -11.05 9.91
C ASP A 112 -6.50 -11.35 10.59
N ASP A 113 -5.39 -11.31 9.84
CA ASP A 113 -4.05 -11.45 10.41
C ASP A 113 -3.63 -10.26 11.28
N VAL A 114 -4.10 -9.06 10.94
CA VAL A 114 -3.90 -7.86 11.77
C VAL A 114 -4.83 -7.90 12.98
N ARG A 115 -6.13 -8.14 12.76
CA ARG A 115 -7.18 -8.17 13.78
C ARG A 115 -6.88 -9.16 14.92
N THR A 116 -6.30 -10.31 14.58
CA THR A 116 -6.04 -11.40 15.54
C THR A 116 -4.61 -11.41 16.09
N SER A 117 -3.77 -10.46 15.69
CA SER A 117 -2.42 -10.32 16.23
C SER A 117 -2.42 -9.77 17.66
N ASP A 118 -1.34 -10.06 18.41
CA ASP A 118 -1.17 -9.56 19.78
C ASP A 118 -1.11 -8.03 19.87
N SER A 119 -0.63 -7.38 18.80
CA SER A 119 -0.59 -5.92 18.66
C SER A 119 -0.96 -5.52 17.22
N PRO A 120 -2.25 -5.30 16.92
CA PRO A 120 -2.72 -4.93 15.59
C PRO A 120 -2.07 -3.65 15.05
N GLU A 121 -1.86 -2.66 15.90
CA GLU A 121 -1.26 -1.38 15.54
C GLU A 121 0.20 -1.53 15.11
N THR A 122 0.99 -2.28 15.89
CA THR A 122 2.40 -2.58 15.56
C THR A 122 2.47 -3.41 14.29
N THR A 123 1.60 -4.42 14.16
CA THR A 123 1.56 -5.32 13.00
C THR A 123 1.29 -4.56 11.71
N LEU A 124 0.31 -3.65 11.72
CA LEU A 124 0.01 -2.81 10.57
C LEU A 124 1.12 -1.79 10.29
N MET A 125 1.70 -1.16 11.33
CA MET A 125 2.80 -0.22 11.14
C MET A 125 4.04 -0.90 10.53
N ASP A 126 4.37 -2.11 10.98
CA ASP A 126 5.47 -2.91 10.43
C ASP A 126 5.23 -3.24 8.95
N PHE A 127 4.00 -3.58 8.57
CA PHE A 127 3.63 -3.75 7.17
C PHE A 127 3.84 -2.49 6.35
N CYS A 128 3.29 -1.36 6.78
CA CYS A 128 3.46 -0.09 6.07
C CYS A 128 4.94 0.31 5.94
N GLN A 129 5.72 0.18 7.01
CA GLN A 129 7.11 0.61 7.01
C GLN A 129 8.00 -0.32 6.19
N THR A 130 7.90 -1.64 6.37
CA THR A 130 8.79 -2.58 5.68
C THR A 130 8.50 -2.70 4.19
N THR A 131 7.24 -2.54 3.77
CA THR A 131 6.91 -2.49 2.33
C THR A 131 7.33 -1.18 1.67
N TYR A 132 7.41 -0.07 2.43
CA TYR A 132 7.97 1.19 1.94
C TYR A 132 9.49 1.16 1.79
N GLU A 133 10.20 0.41 2.64
CA GLU A 133 11.67 0.31 2.64
C GLU A 133 12.24 -0.75 1.68
N ALA A 134 11.36 -1.56 1.07
CA ALA A 134 11.72 -2.67 0.18
C ALA A 134 12.19 -2.20 -1.20
#